data_AF-A0AAJ3CFQ9-F1
#
_entry.id   AF-A0AAJ3CFQ9-F1
#
_cell.length_a   1.000
_cell.length_b   1.000
_cell.length_c   1.000
_cell.angle_alpha   90.00
_cell.angle_beta   90.00
_cell.angle_gamma   90.00
#
_symmetry.space_group_name_H-M   'P 1'
#
loop_
_entity.id
_entity.type
_entity.pdbx_description
1 polymer ?
#
loop_
_entity_poly.entity_id
_entity_poly.type
_entity_poly.pdbx_seq_one_letter_code
_entity_poly.pdbx_strand_id
1 'polypeptide(L)'
;MLHEERVDYKTLKSWALEAYYDGCRDYAIAKGLPYSHVMGYVLYAFEDGFERPLENLMWEVINYILCGGWFQEGGEVLYKRIKEKMESDGIEEIFSELTGEEREEFLRDLKIINSEANKFPISPGSQ
;
A
#
# COMPACT_ATOMS: atom_id res chain seq x y z
N MET A 1 -5.27 8.64 -13.68
CA MET A 1 -5.95 7.91 -14.79
C MET A 1 -6.99 7.02 -14.13
N LEU A 2 -8.26 7.21 -14.45
CA LEU A 2 -9.33 6.32 -13.98
C LEU A 2 -9.31 5.07 -14.86
N HIS A 3 -9.11 3.90 -14.26
CA HIS A 3 -9.11 2.62 -14.98
C HIS A 3 -10.52 2.03 -14.89
N GLU A 4 -11.28 2.10 -15.99
CA GLU A 4 -12.62 1.50 -16.07
C GLU A 4 -12.58 -0.04 -16.01
N GLU A 5 -11.44 -0.65 -16.38
CA GLU A 5 -11.19 -2.08 -16.28
C GLU A 5 -10.47 -2.45 -14.99
N ARG A 6 -10.89 -3.59 -14.41
CA ARG A 6 -10.33 -4.13 -13.18
C ARG A 6 -8.83 -4.42 -13.34
N VAL A 7 -8.03 -3.90 -12.42
CA VAL A 7 -6.57 -4.12 -12.38
C VAL A 7 -6.24 -5.19 -11.35
N ASP A 8 -5.42 -6.18 -11.74
CA ASP A 8 -4.99 -7.24 -10.84
C ASP A 8 -3.84 -6.82 -9.91
N TYR A 9 -3.71 -7.54 -8.80
CA TYR A 9 -2.73 -7.29 -7.76
C TYR A 9 -1.29 -7.33 -8.28
N LYS A 10 -1.02 -8.21 -9.24
CA LYS A 10 0.30 -8.36 -9.86
C LYS A 10 0.68 -7.12 -10.67
N THR A 11 -0.27 -6.59 -11.42
CA THR A 11 -0.13 -5.38 -12.23
C THR A 11 0.09 -4.17 -11.34
N LEU A 12 -0.72 -4.01 -10.27
CA LEU A 12 -0.54 -2.94 -9.29
C LEU A 12 0.85 -2.98 -8.64
N LYS A 13 1.34 -4.18 -8.27
CA LYS A 13 2.71 -4.34 -7.75
C LYS A 13 3.76 -3.93 -8.76
N SER A 14 3.59 -4.32 -10.03
CA SER A 14 4.54 -3.94 -11.09
C SER A 14 4.62 -2.42 -11.22
N TRP A 15 3.48 -1.73 -11.24
CA TRP A 15 3.43 -0.26 -11.32
C TRP A 15 4.06 0.40 -10.10
N ALA A 16 3.77 -0.09 -8.90
CA ALA A 16 4.38 0.44 -7.67
C ALA A 16 5.90 0.27 -7.68
N LEU A 17 6.40 -0.88 -8.11
CA LEU A 17 7.84 -1.16 -8.18
C LEU A 17 8.55 -0.30 -9.23
N GLU A 18 7.91 -0.07 -10.38
CA GLU A 18 8.43 0.82 -11.43
C GLU A 18 8.49 2.27 -10.93
N ALA A 19 7.41 2.77 -10.33
CA ALA A 19 7.38 4.10 -9.72
C ALA A 19 8.42 4.25 -8.61
N TYR A 20 8.60 3.21 -7.79
CA TYR A 20 9.59 3.21 -6.72
C TYR A 20 11.02 3.22 -7.26
N TYR A 21 11.30 2.45 -8.31
CA TYR A 21 12.58 2.47 -9.01
C TYR A 21 12.89 3.86 -9.58
N ASP A 22 11.93 4.48 -10.28
CA ASP A 22 12.08 5.83 -10.81
C ASP A 22 12.28 6.86 -9.71
N GLY A 23 11.54 6.77 -8.61
CA GLY A 23 11.73 7.61 -7.43
C GLY A 23 13.13 7.49 -6.85
N CYS A 24 13.66 6.27 -6.74
CA CYS A 24 15.04 6.04 -6.32
C CYS A 24 16.05 6.69 -7.27
N ARG A 25 15.88 6.50 -8.58
CA ARG A 25 16.77 7.07 -9.61
C ARG A 25 16.75 8.60 -9.58
N ASP A 26 15.56 9.20 -9.63
CA ASP A 26 15.37 10.62 -9.96
C ASP A 26 15.35 11.53 -8.72
N TYR A 27 15.02 10.99 -7.54
CA TYR A 27 14.96 11.75 -6.29
C TYR A 27 16.10 11.36 -5.34
N ALA A 28 16.25 10.07 -5.02
CA ALA A 28 17.28 9.67 -4.07
C ALA A 28 18.68 9.82 -4.67
N ILE A 29 18.93 9.23 -5.85
CA ILE A 29 20.27 9.24 -6.46
C ILE A 29 20.57 10.58 -7.15
N ALA A 30 19.71 11.03 -8.06
CA ALA A 30 20.00 12.24 -8.83
C ALA A 30 19.95 13.54 -8.00
N LYS A 31 19.14 13.59 -6.93
CA LYS A 31 18.93 14.81 -6.13
C LYS A 31 19.36 14.67 -4.66
N GLY A 32 19.78 13.49 -4.20
CA GLY A 32 20.18 13.27 -2.81
C GLY A 32 19.03 13.42 -1.80
N LEU A 33 17.78 13.26 -2.25
CA LEU A 33 16.61 13.47 -1.41
C LEU A 33 16.33 12.26 -0.50
N PRO A 34 15.75 12.49 0.69
CA PRO A 34 15.47 11.42 1.64
C PRO A 34 14.38 10.48 1.11
N TYR A 35 14.32 9.30 1.72
CA TYR A 35 13.34 8.26 1.39
C TYR A 35 11.88 8.74 1.37
N SER A 36 11.52 9.68 2.24
CA SER A 36 10.17 10.27 2.26
C SER A 36 9.77 10.92 0.93
N HIS A 37 10.72 11.48 0.17
CA HIS A 37 10.44 12.05 -1.15
C HIS A 37 10.25 10.97 -2.22
N VAL A 38 10.98 9.85 -2.11
CA VAL A 38 10.76 8.68 -2.97
C VAL A 38 9.35 8.14 -2.73
N MET A 39 8.96 7.95 -1.47
CA MET A 39 7.61 7.48 -1.15
C MET A 39 6.53 8.49 -1.53
N GLY A 40 6.79 9.79 -1.35
CA GLY A 40 5.89 10.83 -1.84
C GLY A 40 5.67 10.72 -3.34
N TYR A 41 6.72 10.48 -4.13
CA TYR A 41 6.61 10.27 -5.57
C TYR A 41 5.78 9.02 -5.92
N VAL A 42 6.04 7.89 -5.25
CA VAL A 42 5.29 6.64 -5.49
C VAL A 42 3.81 6.79 -5.16
N LEU A 43 3.49 7.40 -4.02
CA LEU A 43 2.11 7.64 -3.61
C LEU A 43 1.41 8.63 -4.53
N TYR A 44 2.13 9.66 -4.99
CA TYR A 44 1.61 10.67 -5.91
C TYR A 44 1.27 10.11 -7.30
N ALA A 45 1.98 9.09 -7.76
CA ALA A 45 1.74 8.46 -9.06
C ALA A 45 0.30 7.94 -9.22
N PHE A 46 -0.40 7.67 -8.11
CA PHE A 46 -1.78 7.21 -8.07
C PHE A 46 -2.60 7.99 -7.02
N GLU A 47 -2.35 9.30 -6.86
CA GLU A 47 -3.04 10.14 -5.87
C GLU A 47 -4.57 10.19 -6.05
N ASP A 48 -5.04 10.16 -7.30
CA ASP A 48 -6.48 10.11 -7.62
C ASP A 48 -7.15 8.79 -7.20
N GLY A 49 -6.36 7.79 -6.80
CA GLY A 49 -6.82 6.46 -6.44
C GLY A 49 -7.34 5.65 -7.63
N PHE A 50 -7.98 4.53 -7.31
CA PHE A 50 -8.63 3.64 -8.26
C PHE A 50 -10.15 3.76 -8.15
N GLU A 51 -10.87 3.37 -9.20
CA GLU A 51 -12.34 3.36 -9.15
C GLU A 51 -12.87 2.31 -8.17
N ARG A 52 -12.22 1.13 -8.09
CA ARG A 52 -12.70 0.03 -7.26
C ARG A 52 -12.09 0.08 -5.85
N PRO A 53 -12.89 -0.21 -4.81
CA PRO A 53 -12.37 -0.31 -3.44
C PRO A 53 -11.27 -1.37 -3.28
N LEU A 54 -11.36 -2.49 -4.01
CA LEU A 54 -10.36 -3.56 -3.96
C LEU A 54 -8.97 -3.08 -4.38
N GLU A 55 -8.88 -2.36 -5.50
CA GLU A 55 -7.62 -1.84 -6.03
C GLU A 55 -7.02 -0.79 -5.09
N ASN A 56 -7.87 0.06 -4.51
CA ASN A 56 -7.46 1.00 -3.48
C ASN A 56 -6.94 0.32 -2.21
N LEU A 57 -7.47 -0.85 -1.83
CA LEU A 57 -6.95 -1.61 -0.70
C LEU A 57 -5.62 -2.29 -1.05
N MET A 58 -5.54 -2.90 -2.23
CA MET A 58 -4.32 -3.50 -2.77
C MET A 58 -3.17 -2.48 -2.82
N TRP A 59 -3.46 -1.26 -3.28
CA TRP A 59 -2.48 -0.20 -3.39
C TRP A 59 -1.87 0.18 -2.03
N GLU A 60 -2.69 0.33 -0.99
CA GLU A 60 -2.18 0.63 0.35
C GLU A 60 -1.31 -0.52 0.89
N VAL A 61 -1.73 -1.76 0.68
CA VAL A 61 -0.99 -2.96 1.09
C VAL A 61 0.39 -3.00 0.43
N ILE A 62 0.47 -2.76 -0.88
CA ILE A 62 1.73 -2.73 -1.62
C ILE A 62 2.65 -1.63 -1.07
N ASN A 63 2.11 -0.42 -0.92
CA ASN A 63 2.90 0.71 -0.41
C ASN A 63 3.37 0.48 1.03
N TYR A 64 2.53 -0.10 1.88
CA TYR A 64 2.92 -0.47 3.23
C TYR A 64 4.06 -1.50 3.21
N ILE A 65 4.05 -2.48 2.31
CA ILE A 65 5.15 -3.45 2.20
C ILE A 65 6.44 -2.77 1.73
N LEU A 66 6.34 -1.85 0.76
CA LEU A 66 7.51 -1.13 0.24
C LEU A 66 8.14 -0.20 1.29
N CYS A 67 7.36 0.37 2.21
CA CYS A 67 7.85 1.36 3.17
C CYS A 67 7.90 0.92 4.64
N GLY A 68 7.06 -0.03 5.05
CA GLY A 68 6.73 -0.31 6.46
C GLY A 68 7.90 -0.77 7.30
N GLY A 69 8.95 -1.30 6.69
CA GLY A 69 10.20 -1.67 7.38
C GLY A 69 11.27 -0.56 7.44
N TRP A 70 11.15 0.48 6.61
CA TRP A 70 12.23 1.47 6.37
C TRP A 70 11.83 2.90 6.75
N PHE A 71 10.52 3.18 6.79
CA PHE A 71 9.98 4.50 7.08
C PHE A 71 8.75 4.38 7.97
N GLN A 72 9.02 4.44 9.28
CA GLN A 72 8.03 4.15 10.31
C GLN A 72 6.82 5.09 10.24
N GLU A 73 7.04 6.41 10.12
CA GLU A 73 5.96 7.41 10.06
C GLU A 73 5.00 7.15 8.88
N GLY A 74 5.54 6.88 7.69
CA GLY A 74 4.72 6.54 6.52
C GLY A 74 4.04 5.18 6.66
N GLY A 75 4.73 4.20 7.25
CA GLY A 75 4.18 2.87 7.54
C GLY A 75 2.97 2.93 8.47
N GLU A 76 3.02 3.75 9.54
CA GLU A 76 1.92 3.91 10.48
C GLU A 76 0.67 4.49 9.82
N VAL A 77 0.83 5.49 8.93
CA VAL A 77 -0.28 6.08 8.18
C VAL A 77 -0.94 5.05 7.26
N LEU A 78 -0.13 4.31 6.49
CA LEU A 78 -0.64 3.30 5.55
C LEU A 78 -1.30 2.14 6.29
N TYR A 79 -0.71 1.68 7.40
CA TYR A 79 -1.31 0.64 8.24
C TYR A 79 -2.67 1.05 8.78
N LYS A 80 -2.80 2.30 9.26
CA LYS A 80 -4.08 2.84 9.72
C LYS A 80 -5.13 2.82 8.61
N ARG A 81 -4.79 3.26 7.40
CA ARG A 81 -5.70 3.22 6.23
C ARG A 81 -6.11 1.80 5.85
N ILE A 82 -5.18 0.85 5.90
CA ILE A 82 -5.48 -0.58 5.67
C ILE A 82 -6.47 -1.07 6.72
N LYS A 83 -6.25 -0.76 8.01
CA LYS A 83 -7.18 -1.15 9.08
C LYS A 83 -8.57 -0.55 8.92
N GLU A 84 -8.65 0.75 8.64
CA GLU A 84 -9.94 1.44 8.40
C GLU A 84 -10.70 0.79 7.23
N LYS A 85 -10.01 0.45 6.14
CA LYS A 85 -10.62 -0.27 4.99
C LYS A 85 -10.99 -1.72 5.32
N MET A 86 -10.22 -2.40 6.17
CA MET A 86 -10.54 -3.76 6.61
C MET A 86 -11.73 -3.82 7.57
N GLU A 87 -11.97 -2.76 8.32
CA GLU A 87 -13.05 -2.64 9.30
C GLU A 87 -14.31 -1.99 8.72
N SER A 88 -14.26 -1.48 7.49
CA SER A 88 -15.43 -0.90 6.83
C SER A 88 -16.45 -1.97 6.41
N ASP A 89 -17.73 -1.64 6.52
CA ASP A 89 -18.82 -2.46 5.99
C ASP A 89 -18.60 -2.78 4.50
N GLY A 90 -18.77 -4.05 4.12
CA GLY A 90 -18.64 -4.50 2.72
C GLY A 90 -17.27 -5.05 2.34
N ILE A 91 -16.34 -5.23 3.29
CA ILE A 91 -15.04 -5.86 3.03
C ILE A 91 -15.16 -7.29 2.46
N GLU A 92 -16.21 -8.03 2.82
CA GLU A 92 -16.49 -9.34 2.25
C GLU A 92 -16.83 -9.28 0.75
N GLU A 93 -17.55 -8.23 0.34
CA GLU A 93 -17.87 -7.98 -1.07
C GLU A 93 -16.60 -7.64 -1.85
N ILE A 94 -15.75 -6.78 -1.29
CA ILE A 94 -14.43 -6.45 -1.84
C ILE A 94 -13.58 -7.71 -2.05
N PHE A 95 -13.54 -8.62 -1.08
CA PHE A 95 -12.79 -9.87 -1.21
C PHE A 95 -13.46 -10.92 -2.12
N SER A 96 -14.74 -10.77 -2.45
CA SER A 96 -15.43 -11.69 -3.35
C SER A 96 -14.94 -11.57 -4.81
N GLU A 97 -14.40 -10.41 -5.18
CA GLU A 97 -13.80 -10.16 -6.50
C GLU A 97 -12.46 -10.89 -6.69
N LEU A 98 -11.81 -11.34 -5.59
CA LEU A 98 -10.53 -12.06 -5.64
C LEU A 98 -10.73 -13.54 -5.95
N THR A 99 -10.02 -14.03 -6.96
CA THR A 99 -10.07 -15.45 -7.34
C THR A 99 -8.68 -16.03 -7.60
N GLY A 100 -8.57 -17.37 -7.52
CA GLY A 100 -7.36 -18.11 -7.89
C GLY A 100 -6.08 -17.66 -7.17
N GLU A 101 -4.98 -17.63 -7.92
CA GLU A 101 -3.64 -17.32 -7.43
C GLU A 101 -3.53 -15.91 -6.82
N GLU A 102 -4.24 -14.95 -7.41
CA GLU A 102 -4.23 -13.57 -6.95
C GLU A 102 -4.78 -13.44 -5.53
N ARG A 103 -5.90 -14.13 -5.25
CA ARG A 103 -6.48 -14.17 -3.91
C ARG A 103 -5.48 -14.70 -2.90
N GLU A 104 -4.83 -15.82 -3.22
CA GLU A 104 -3.87 -16.43 -2.31
C GLU A 104 -2.68 -15.51 -2.06
N GLU A 105 -2.19 -14.85 -3.10
CA GLU A 105 -1.08 -13.91 -2.99
C GLU A 105 -1.43 -12.70 -2.13
N PHE A 106 -2.56 -12.06 -2.40
CA PHE A 106 -2.99 -10.89 -1.65
C PHE A 106 -3.29 -11.21 -0.17
N LEU A 107 -3.93 -12.35 0.11
CA LEU A 107 -4.20 -12.77 1.49
C LEU A 107 -2.92 -13.15 2.25
N ARG A 108 -1.89 -13.68 1.58
CA ARG A 108 -0.57 -13.91 2.20
C ARG A 108 0.05 -12.61 2.68
N ASP A 109 0.02 -11.57 1.84
CA ASP A 109 0.56 -10.26 2.17
C ASP A 109 -0.21 -9.60 3.32
N LEU A 110 -1.55 -9.61 3.25
CA LEU A 110 -2.40 -9.11 4.35
C LEU A 110 -2.17 -9.86 5.68
N LYS A 111 -1.90 -11.17 5.62
CA LYS A 111 -1.58 -11.96 6.82
C LYS A 111 -0.27 -11.49 7.46
N ILE A 112 0.76 -11.20 6.65
CA ILE A 112 2.03 -10.66 7.15
C ILE A 112 1.78 -9.34 7.88
N ILE A 113 1.08 -8.41 7.25
CA ILE A 113 0.75 -7.10 7.83
C ILE A 113 -0.02 -7.24 9.15
N ASN A 114 -1.02 -8.12 9.21
CA ASN A 114 -1.78 -8.36 10.43
C ASN A 114 -0.98 -9.09 11.53
N SER A 115 0.01 -9.91 11.16
CA SER A 115 0.88 -10.59 12.13
C SER A 115 1.94 -9.65 12.74
N GLU A 116 2.31 -8.60 12.01
CA GLU A 116 3.22 -7.54 12.48
C GLU A 116 2.51 -6.53 13.43
N ALA A 117 1.19 -6.62 13.59
CA ALA A 117 0.39 -5.79 14.51
C ALA A 117 0.86 -5.82 15.98
N ASN A 118 1.66 -6.83 16.37
CA ASN A 118 2.26 -6.93 17.70
C ASN A 118 3.58 -6.15 17.87
N LYS A 119 4.09 -5.46 16.84
CA LYS A 119 5.35 -4.70 16.92
C LYS A 119 5.19 -3.18 16.97
N PHE A 120 3.99 -2.65 16.78
CA PHE A 120 3.69 -1.23 16.89
C PHE A 120 2.82 -0.98 18.13
N PRO A 121 3.41 -0.94 19.35
CA PRO A 121 2.69 -0.42 20.49
C PRO A 121 2.30 1.01 20.14
N ILE A 122 1.00 1.28 20.06
CA ILE A 122 0.48 2.64 20.08
C ILE A 122 1.04 3.24 21.37
N SER A 123 2.06 4.10 21.26
CA SER A 123 2.56 4.82 22.41
C SER A 123 1.36 5.59 22.95
N PRO A 124 0.95 5.41 24.22
CA PRO A 124 -0.12 6.20 24.79
C PRO A 124 0.33 7.65 24.63
N GLY A 125 -0.45 8.43 23.90
CA GLY A 125 -0.21 9.85 23.73
C GLY A 125 0.09 10.47 25.09
N SER A 126 1.17 11.24 25.14
CA SER A 126 1.53 12.08 26.27
C SER A 126 0.29 12.90 26.67
N GLN A 127 -0.17 12.68 27.90
CA GLN A 127 -1.16 13.53 28.56
C GLN A 127 -0.62 14.95 28.72
#